data_AF-A0A7Z9UXA8-F1
#
_entry.id   AF-A0A7Z9UXA8-F1
#
_cell.length_a   1.000
_cell.length_b   1.000
_cell.length_c   1.000
_cell.angle_alpha   90.00
_cell.angle_beta   90.00
_cell.angle_gamma   90.00
#
_symmetry.space_group_name_H-M   'P 1'
#
loop_
_entity.id
_entity.type
_entity.pdbx_description
1 polymer ?
#
loop_
_entity_poly.entity_id
_entity_poly.type
_entity_poly.pdbx_seq_one_letter_code
_entity_poly.pdbx_strand_id
1 'polypeptide(L)'
;MTSSPSANTSAQKSGINRMTEGPVGPSLIRLSIPMIFGLVSILLINLVDTFYISLIGVRELVAISFTFPVTFTLMSFSFGIGIGASAVISRAIGEGDHHRVQRLTTDSLLLVALIILCVAGISFISLRSIFTLMGATDESFPLIEEYMIPWLMGVVFVVIPIVGNSAIRATGDTKTPSLIMVIAAV
;
A
#
# COMPACT_ATOMS: atom_id res chain seq x y z
N MET A 1 -47.73 -29.82 24.59
CA MET A 1 -47.46 -29.40 25.98
C MET A 1 -46.28 -30.26 26.46
N THR A 2 -45.15 -29.82 27.02
CA THR A 2 -44.49 -28.50 27.27
C THR A 2 -43.12 -28.84 27.92
N SER A 3 -42.00 -28.12 27.76
CA SER A 3 -41.61 -26.98 26.90
C SER A 3 -40.07 -26.77 26.95
N SER A 4 -39.49 -26.18 25.89
CA SER A 4 -38.11 -25.65 25.84
C SER A 4 -37.94 -24.39 26.74
N PRO A 5 -36.77 -23.70 26.76
CA PRO A 5 -35.39 -24.13 27.08
C PRO A 5 -34.66 -23.19 28.08
N SER A 6 -33.48 -23.58 28.58
CA SER A 6 -32.49 -22.70 29.24
C SER A 6 -31.10 -23.36 29.25
N ALA A 7 -29.95 -22.67 29.26
CA ALA A 7 -29.66 -21.27 28.95
C ALA A 7 -28.20 -21.09 28.45
N ASN A 8 -28.04 -20.19 27.47
CA ASN A 8 -26.97 -19.19 27.37
C ASN A 8 -25.48 -19.60 27.54
N THR A 9 -24.81 -19.97 26.43
CA THR A 9 -23.34 -19.88 26.30
C THR A 9 -22.92 -18.69 25.44
N SER A 10 -23.19 -17.48 25.95
CA SER A 10 -22.87 -16.22 25.28
C SER A 10 -21.46 -15.70 25.65
N ALA A 11 -20.38 -16.16 24.99
CA ALA A 11 -19.09 -15.45 24.90
C ALA A 11 -18.02 -16.21 24.07
N GLN A 12 -18.05 -16.11 22.73
CA GLN A 12 -16.87 -16.07 21.82
C GLN A 12 -17.29 -16.39 20.37
N LYS A 13 -17.56 -15.35 19.57
CA LYS A 13 -17.48 -15.37 18.09
C LYS A 13 -17.39 -13.93 17.55
N SER A 14 -16.35 -13.24 18.00
CA SER A 14 -16.03 -11.87 17.54
C SER A 14 -15.46 -11.87 16.12
N GLY A 15 -15.77 -10.84 15.34
CA GLY A 15 -15.07 -10.51 14.10
C GLY A 15 -15.67 -11.07 12.80
N ILE A 16 -15.57 -12.38 12.57
CA ILE A 16 -15.45 -12.92 11.20
C ILE A 16 -16.81 -13.17 10.49
N ASN A 17 -17.90 -13.43 11.22
CA ASN A 17 -19.18 -13.91 10.64
C ASN A 17 -20.17 -12.80 10.23
N ARG A 18 -19.75 -11.70 9.60
CA ARG A 18 -20.67 -10.61 9.17
C ARG A 18 -20.58 -10.20 7.70
N MET A 19 -19.85 -10.96 6.87
CA MET A 19 -19.84 -10.77 5.41
C MET A 19 -20.87 -11.65 4.68
N THR A 20 -21.32 -12.74 5.30
CA THR A 20 -22.28 -13.70 4.74
C THR A 20 -23.71 -13.55 5.28
N GLU A 21 -23.90 -12.85 6.40
CA GLU A 21 -25.21 -12.66 7.05
C GLU A 21 -25.57 -11.16 7.15
N GLY A 22 -26.30 -10.67 6.16
CA GLY A 22 -26.87 -9.31 6.16
C GLY A 22 -27.11 -8.72 4.77
N PRO A 23 -27.87 -7.62 4.65
CA PRO A 23 -28.08 -6.93 3.38
C PRO A 23 -26.76 -6.34 2.86
N VAL A 24 -26.47 -6.57 1.58
CA VAL A 24 -25.18 -6.24 0.93
C VAL A 24 -24.86 -4.74 0.96
N GLY A 25 -25.86 -3.88 0.73
CA GLY A 25 -25.68 -2.42 0.65
C GLY A 25 -25.09 -1.78 1.91
N PRO A 26 -25.72 -1.93 3.10
CA PRO A 26 -25.18 -1.42 4.36
C PRO A 26 -23.78 -1.95 4.70
N SER A 27 -23.48 -3.21 4.38
CA SER A 27 -22.15 -3.79 4.56
C SER A 27 -21.10 -3.12 3.66
N LEU A 28 -21.41 -2.92 2.37
CA LEU A 28 -20.53 -2.20 1.44
C LEU A 28 -20.28 -0.75 1.90
N ILE A 29 -21.32 0.00 2.28
CA ILE A 29 -21.18 1.37 2.76
C ILE A 29 -20.27 1.43 4.00
N ARG A 30 -20.43 0.49 4.94
CA ARG A 30 -19.61 0.41 6.16
C ARG A 30 -18.14 0.07 5.90
N LEU A 31 -17.83 -0.63 4.81
CA LEU A 31 -16.45 -0.90 4.37
C LEU A 31 -15.87 0.28 3.57
N SER A 32 -16.67 0.90 2.70
CA SER A 32 -16.22 1.96 1.80
C SER A 32 -15.93 3.29 2.50
N ILE A 33 -16.72 3.69 3.51
CA ILE A 33 -16.50 4.95 4.24
C ILE A 33 -15.06 5.06 4.82
N PRO A 34 -14.57 4.12 5.65
CA PRO A 34 -13.21 4.21 6.18
C PRO A 34 -12.13 4.10 5.10
N MET A 35 -12.38 3.36 4.01
CA MET A 35 -11.44 3.31 2.87
C MET A 35 -11.33 4.66 2.14
N ILE A 36 -12.44 5.38 1.95
CA ILE A 36 -12.44 6.71 1.32
C ILE A 36 -11.67 7.69 2.21
N PHE A 37 -11.87 7.68 3.52
CA PHE A 37 -11.08 8.51 4.44
C PHE A 37 -9.57 8.19 4.36
N GLY A 38 -9.19 6.90 4.35
CA GLY A 38 -7.79 6.50 4.19
C GLY A 38 -7.16 6.97 2.86
N LEU A 39 -7.92 6.90 1.75
CA LEU A 39 -7.52 7.42 0.45
C LEU A 39 -7.34 8.95 0.45
N VAL A 40 -8.27 9.68 1.08
CA VAL A 40 -8.16 11.14 1.23
C VAL A 40 -6.95 11.53 2.08
N SER A 41 -6.68 10.82 3.17
CA SER A 41 -5.47 11.06 3.99
C SER A 41 -4.18 10.86 3.19
N ILE A 42 -4.09 9.80 2.38
CA ILE A 42 -2.93 9.58 1.50
C ILE A 42 -2.75 10.75 0.51
N LEU A 43 -3.84 11.21 -0.11
CA LEU A 43 -3.79 12.34 -1.06
C LEU A 43 -3.36 13.65 -0.38
N LEU A 44 -3.82 13.89 0.85
CA LEU A 44 -3.40 15.06 1.63
C LEU A 44 -1.92 15.00 2.02
N ILE A 45 -1.39 13.83 2.40
CA ILE A 45 0.04 13.65 2.69
C ILE A 45 0.88 13.97 1.44
N ASN A 46 0.53 13.39 0.28
CA ASN A 46 1.23 13.67 -0.98
C ASN A 46 1.20 15.17 -1.36
N LEU A 47 0.09 15.86 -1.08
CA LEU A 47 -0.04 17.30 -1.31
C LEU A 47 0.87 18.11 -0.36
N VAL A 48 0.92 17.75 0.92
CA VAL A 48 1.77 18.40 1.93
C VAL A 48 3.25 18.18 1.62
N ASP A 49 3.67 16.96 1.28
CA ASP A 49 5.05 16.64 0.88
C ASP A 49 5.47 17.47 -0.34
N THR A 50 4.61 17.52 -1.37
CA THR A 50 4.86 18.33 -2.58
C THR A 50 4.95 19.82 -2.26
N PHE A 51 4.12 20.32 -1.34
CA PHE A 51 4.14 21.71 -0.89
C PHE A 51 5.43 22.04 -0.13
N TYR A 52 5.86 21.19 0.81
CA TYR A 52 7.14 21.35 1.50
C TYR A 52 8.31 21.33 0.53
N ILE A 53 8.32 20.40 -0.44
CA ILE A 53 9.33 20.33 -1.51
C ILE A 53 9.37 21.63 -2.31
N SER A 54 8.22 22.22 -2.64
CA SER A 54 8.17 23.50 -3.38
C SER A 54 8.70 24.71 -2.61
N LEU A 55 8.76 24.62 -1.27
CA LEU A 55 9.35 25.67 -0.41
C LEU A 55 10.88 25.63 -0.34
N ILE A 56 11.53 24.52 -0.74
CA ILE A 56 12.99 24.35 -0.62
C ILE A 56 13.72 25.25 -1.63
N GLY A 57 13.21 25.33 -2.86
CA GLY A 57 13.70 26.26 -3.88
C GLY A 57 13.36 25.83 -5.31
N VAL A 58 13.48 26.78 -6.25
CA VAL A 58 13.09 26.54 -7.66
C VAL A 58 14.06 25.58 -8.37
N ARG A 59 15.35 25.55 -7.98
CA ARG A 59 16.32 24.61 -8.55
C ARG A 59 16.08 23.18 -8.04
N GLU A 60 15.81 23.02 -6.75
CA GLU A 60 15.45 21.76 -6.11
C GLU A 60 14.15 21.19 -6.70
N LEU A 61 13.12 22.04 -6.85
CA LEU A 61 11.83 21.62 -7.41
C LEU A 61 11.96 21.12 -8.86
N VAL A 62 12.80 21.76 -9.68
CA VAL A 62 13.09 21.30 -11.05
C VAL A 62 13.84 19.98 -11.05
N ALA A 63 14.87 19.82 -10.20
CA ALA A 63 15.59 18.55 -10.05
C ALA A 63 14.67 17.40 -9.61
N ILE A 64 13.81 17.63 -8.62
CA ILE A 64 12.85 16.64 -8.11
C ILE A 64 11.77 16.32 -9.14
N SER A 65 11.39 17.26 -10.02
CA SER A 65 10.45 16.99 -11.12
C SER A 65 10.94 15.90 -12.08
N PHE A 66 12.25 15.75 -12.27
CA PHE A 66 12.81 14.62 -13.03
C PHE A 66 12.74 13.29 -12.25
N THR A 67 12.68 13.30 -10.92
CA THR A 67 12.59 12.05 -10.13
C THR A 67 11.19 11.45 -10.19
N PHE A 68 10.16 12.29 -10.36
CA PHE A 68 8.75 11.90 -10.30
C PHE A 68 8.37 10.75 -11.26
N PRO A 69 8.75 10.72 -12.55
CA PRO A 69 8.44 9.58 -13.41
C PRO A 69 9.07 8.26 -12.95
N VAL A 70 10.27 8.31 -12.34
CA VAL A 70 10.96 7.11 -11.82
C VAL A 70 10.24 6.62 -10.56
N THR A 71 10.00 7.49 -9.58
CA THR A 71 9.31 7.13 -8.33
C THR A 71 7.87 6.66 -8.61
N PHE A 72 7.14 7.33 -9.50
CA PHE A 72 5.81 6.94 -9.96
C PHE A 72 5.79 5.57 -10.64
N THR A 73 6.83 5.23 -11.41
CA THR A 73 6.95 3.90 -12.03
C THR A 73 7.10 2.81 -10.97
N LEU A 74 7.99 2.97 -9.98
CA LEU A 74 8.15 2.00 -8.89
C LEU A 74 6.87 1.88 -8.04
N MET A 75 6.18 2.99 -7.77
CA MET A 75 4.88 2.98 -7.08
C MET A 75 3.80 2.27 -7.90
N SER A 76 3.80 2.42 -9.23
CA SER A 76 2.85 1.75 -10.14
C SER A 76 3.01 0.22 -10.12
N PHE A 77 4.25 -0.29 -10.12
CA PHE A 77 4.50 -1.72 -9.90
C PHE A 77 3.99 -2.20 -8.53
N SER A 78 4.24 -1.40 -7.50
CA SER A 78 3.83 -1.69 -6.11
C SER A 78 2.32 -1.78 -5.96
N PHE A 79 1.57 -0.82 -6.54
CA PHE A 79 0.12 -0.86 -6.57
C PHE A 79 -0.42 -2.01 -7.42
N GLY A 80 0.16 -2.26 -8.61
CA GLY A 80 -0.24 -3.38 -9.47
C GLY A 80 -0.14 -4.74 -8.76
N ILE A 81 0.99 -4.98 -8.08
CA ILE A 81 1.20 -6.21 -7.29
C ILE A 81 0.27 -6.23 -6.07
N GLY A 82 0.10 -5.12 -5.34
CA GLY A 82 -0.81 -5.04 -4.20
C GLY A 82 -2.28 -5.29 -4.55
N ILE A 83 -2.74 -4.83 -5.72
CA ILE A 83 -4.11 -5.07 -6.23
C ILE A 83 -4.24 -6.53 -6.68
N GLY A 84 -3.28 -7.06 -7.43
CA GLY A 84 -3.27 -8.45 -7.87
C GLY A 84 -3.25 -9.45 -6.70
N ALA A 85 -2.38 -9.23 -5.73
CA ALA A 85 -2.31 -10.01 -4.49
C ALA A 85 -3.65 -10.00 -3.74
N SER A 86 -4.24 -8.81 -3.55
CA SER A 86 -5.55 -8.65 -2.90
C SER A 86 -6.65 -9.47 -3.59
N ALA A 87 -6.67 -9.51 -4.93
CA ALA A 87 -7.64 -10.30 -5.68
C ALA A 87 -7.47 -11.82 -5.51
N VAL A 88 -6.23 -12.34 -5.43
CA VAL A 88 -5.97 -13.77 -5.22
C VAL A 88 -6.25 -14.17 -3.76
N ILE A 89 -5.81 -13.35 -2.81
CA ILE A 89 -6.03 -13.55 -1.37
C ILE A 89 -7.53 -13.55 -1.05
N SER A 90 -8.30 -12.60 -1.58
CA SER A 90 -9.74 -12.51 -1.36
C SER A 90 -10.49 -13.78 -1.79
N ARG A 91 -10.08 -14.44 -2.88
CA ARG A 91 -10.65 -15.73 -3.31
C ARG A 91 -10.35 -16.86 -2.33
N ALA A 92 -9.11 -16.99 -1.87
CA ALA A 92 -8.74 -18.00 -0.87
C ALA A 92 -9.46 -17.81 0.48
N ILE A 93 -9.83 -16.57 0.81
CA ILE A 93 -10.66 -16.25 1.99
C ILE A 93 -12.11 -16.69 1.78
N GLY A 94 -12.67 -16.49 0.59
CA GLY A 94 -13.99 -17.02 0.22
C GLY A 94 -14.06 -18.56 0.21
N GLU A 95 -12.94 -19.24 -0.05
CA GLU A 95 -12.79 -20.71 0.05
C GLU A 95 -12.65 -21.21 1.51
N GLY A 96 -12.40 -20.32 2.48
CA GLY A 96 -12.18 -20.67 3.89
C GLY A 96 -10.80 -21.26 4.22
N ASP A 97 -9.86 -21.30 3.27
CA ASP A 97 -8.53 -21.89 3.45
C ASP A 97 -7.55 -20.88 4.09
N HIS A 98 -7.58 -20.79 5.41
CA HIS A 98 -6.70 -19.89 6.18
C HIS A 98 -5.20 -20.15 5.96
N HIS A 99 -4.79 -21.39 5.63
CA HIS A 99 -3.38 -21.72 5.40
C HIS A 99 -2.91 -21.16 4.04
N ARG A 100 -3.75 -21.31 3.00
CA ARG A 100 -3.53 -20.72 1.68
C ARG A 100 -3.51 -19.20 1.73
N VAL A 101 -4.33 -18.58 2.58
CA VAL A 101 -4.36 -17.11 2.80
C VAL A 101 -3.06 -16.59 3.40
N GLN A 102 -2.54 -17.24 4.44
CA GLN A 102 -1.24 -16.86 5.02
C GLN A 102 -0.12 -17.01 4.00
N ARG A 103 -0.07 -18.15 3.30
CA ARG A 103 0.94 -18.42 2.28
C ARG A 103 0.90 -17.40 1.13
N LEU A 104 -0.27 -17.12 0.56
CA LEU A 104 -0.43 -16.13 -0.52
C LEU A 104 -0.03 -14.73 -0.07
N THR A 105 -0.27 -14.37 1.19
CA THR A 105 0.14 -13.06 1.76
C THR A 105 1.67 -12.96 1.84
N THR A 106 2.33 -13.98 2.39
CA THR A 106 3.80 -14.04 2.47
C THR A 106 4.44 -14.10 1.09
N ASP A 107 3.94 -14.95 0.19
CA ASP A 107 4.43 -15.08 -1.18
C ASP A 107 4.31 -13.73 -1.94
N SER A 108 3.21 -12.99 -1.74
CA SER A 108 3.01 -11.66 -2.35
C SER A 108 3.96 -10.58 -1.79
N LEU A 109 4.23 -10.61 -0.49
CA LEU A 109 5.17 -9.69 0.16
C LEU A 109 6.62 -9.96 -0.26
N LEU A 110 7.02 -11.24 -0.36
CA LEU A 110 8.33 -11.62 -0.86
C LEU A 110 8.49 -11.28 -2.35
N LEU A 111 7.45 -11.52 -3.16
CA LEU A 111 7.45 -11.22 -4.58
C LEU A 111 7.56 -9.70 -4.85
N VAL A 112 6.83 -8.86 -4.11
CA VAL A 112 6.98 -7.41 -4.28
C VAL A 112 8.35 -6.92 -3.80
N ALA A 113 8.87 -7.43 -2.68
CA ALA A 113 10.18 -7.05 -2.18
C ALA A 113 11.29 -7.42 -3.17
N LEU A 114 11.23 -8.61 -3.77
CA LEU A 114 12.18 -9.05 -4.80
C LEU A 114 12.09 -8.19 -6.07
N ILE A 115 10.89 -7.94 -6.59
CA ILE A 115 10.70 -7.12 -7.79
C ILE A 115 11.20 -5.69 -7.55
N ILE A 116 10.86 -5.08 -6.42
CA ILE A 116 11.30 -3.71 -6.10
C ILE A 116 12.80 -3.65 -5.86
N LEU A 117 13.42 -4.65 -5.22
CA LEU A 117 14.87 -4.69 -5.07
C LEU A 117 15.58 -4.79 -6.43
N CYS A 118 15.08 -5.62 -7.35
CA CYS A 118 15.59 -5.71 -8.71
C CYS A 118 15.42 -4.40 -9.49
N VAL A 119 14.23 -3.79 -9.45
CA VAL A 119 13.97 -2.52 -10.15
C VAL A 119 14.80 -1.38 -9.56
N ALA A 120 14.88 -1.27 -8.23
CA ALA A 120 15.71 -0.26 -7.56
C ALA A 120 17.20 -0.44 -7.87
N GLY A 121 17.71 -1.68 -7.93
CA GLY A 121 19.08 -1.98 -8.34
C GLY A 121 19.35 -1.57 -9.79
N ILE A 122 18.43 -1.86 -10.71
CA ILE A 122 18.52 -1.41 -12.12
C ILE A 122 18.48 0.12 -12.20
N SER A 123 17.59 0.78 -11.46
CA SER A 123 17.49 2.25 -11.38
C SER A 123 18.74 2.90 -10.78
N PHE A 124 19.40 2.26 -9.80
CA PHE A 124 20.64 2.75 -9.21
C PHE A 124 21.81 2.66 -10.20
N ILE A 125 22.00 1.52 -10.85
CA ILE A 125 23.06 1.34 -11.86
C ILE A 125 22.81 2.24 -13.09
N SER A 126 21.55 2.40 -13.49
CA SER A 126 21.16 3.17 -14.67
C SER A 126 20.84 4.63 -14.38
N LEU A 127 21.08 5.11 -13.14
CA LEU A 127 20.64 6.43 -12.68
C LEU A 127 21.06 7.53 -13.65
N ARG A 128 22.38 7.63 -13.94
CA ARG A 128 22.92 8.65 -14.85
C ARG A 128 22.26 8.60 -16.23
N SER A 129 22.16 7.40 -16.82
CA SER A 129 21.54 7.22 -18.13
C SER A 129 20.07 7.63 -18.16
N ILE A 130 19.26 7.20 -17.18
CA ILE A 130 17.82 7.52 -17.10
C ILE A 130 17.63 9.04 -17.02
N PHE A 131 18.32 9.70 -16.09
CA PHE A 131 18.15 11.13 -15.87
C PHE A 131 18.72 11.98 -17.01
N THR A 132 19.85 11.60 -17.61
CA THR A 132 20.37 12.28 -18.82
C THR A 132 19.44 12.10 -20.02
N LEU A 133 18.83 10.92 -20.24
CA LEU A 133 17.80 10.74 -21.28
C LEU A 133 16.54 11.59 -21.03
N MET A 134 16.22 11.86 -19.77
CA MET A 134 15.10 12.74 -19.40
C MET A 134 15.44 14.24 -19.52
N GLY A 135 16.69 14.60 -19.85
CA GLY A 135 17.12 15.98 -20.04
C GLY A 135 17.78 16.64 -18.82
N ALA A 136 18.15 15.87 -17.79
CA ALA A 136 18.94 16.40 -16.69
C ALA A 136 20.35 16.81 -17.15
N THR A 137 20.76 18.03 -16.81
CA THR A 137 22.11 18.56 -17.05
C THR A 137 23.08 18.14 -15.96
N ASP A 138 24.38 18.21 -16.22
CA ASP A 138 25.42 17.90 -15.21
C ASP A 138 25.32 18.80 -13.95
N GLU A 139 24.75 20.01 -14.05
CA GLU A 139 24.47 20.88 -12.88
C GLU A 139 23.32 20.37 -12.00
N SER A 140 22.32 19.69 -12.58
CA SER A 140 21.17 19.15 -11.82
C SER A 140 21.43 17.75 -11.26
N PHE A 141 22.42 17.04 -11.80
CA PHE A 141 22.70 15.65 -11.42
C PHE A 141 23.03 15.45 -9.92
N PRO A 142 23.83 16.32 -9.25
CA PRO A 142 24.12 16.16 -7.82
C PRO A 142 22.87 16.18 -6.93
N LEU A 143 21.92 17.09 -7.19
CA LEU A 143 20.65 17.16 -6.46
C LEU A 143 19.78 15.93 -6.70
N ILE A 144 19.76 15.43 -7.94
CA ILE A 144 19.03 14.22 -8.30
C ILE A 144 19.60 13.01 -7.55
N GLU A 145 20.94 12.89 -7.49
CA GLU A 145 21.63 11.80 -6.80
C GLU A 145 21.41 11.87 -5.27
N GLU A 146 21.53 13.05 -4.67
CA GLU A 146 21.28 13.30 -3.25
C GLU A 146 19.84 12.98 -2.83
N TYR A 147 18.85 13.19 -3.70
CA TYR A 147 17.46 12.79 -3.47
C TYR A 147 17.21 11.29 -3.74
N MET A 148 17.69 10.78 -4.87
CA MET A 148 17.35 9.43 -5.34
C MET A 148 18.06 8.32 -4.58
N ILE A 149 19.31 8.50 -4.13
CA ILE A 149 20.03 7.43 -3.43
C ILE A 149 19.34 7.07 -2.09
N PRO A 150 19.01 8.02 -1.19
CA PRO A 150 18.24 7.72 0.02
C PRO A 150 16.85 7.12 -0.30
N TRP A 151 16.18 7.65 -1.32
CA TRP A 151 14.85 7.17 -1.71
C TRP A 151 14.87 5.73 -2.23
N LEU A 152 15.84 5.37 -3.09
CA LEU A 152 16.02 4.01 -3.61
C LEU A 152 16.44 3.00 -2.53
N MET A 153 17.15 3.42 -1.48
CA MET A 153 17.40 2.57 -0.32
C MET A 153 16.13 2.40 0.55
N GLY A 154 15.34 3.46 0.69
CA GLY A 154 14.10 3.47 1.50
C GLY A 154 12.92 2.76 0.85
N VAL A 155 12.87 2.63 -0.49
CA VAL A 155 11.67 2.20 -1.23
C VAL A 155 11.13 0.84 -0.80
N VAL A 156 11.99 -0.12 -0.40
CA VAL A 156 11.55 -1.44 0.09
C VAL A 156 10.69 -1.29 1.36
N PHE A 157 11.04 -0.39 2.27
CA PHE A 157 10.28 -0.10 3.48
C PHE A 157 8.95 0.61 3.21
N VAL A 158 8.83 1.35 2.10
CA VAL A 158 7.59 2.00 1.66
C VAL A 158 6.64 0.98 1.02
N VAL A 159 7.15 0.01 0.25
CA VAL A 159 6.30 -0.91 -0.52
C VAL A 159 5.71 -2.05 0.32
N ILE A 160 6.43 -2.53 1.34
CA ILE A 160 5.94 -3.54 2.29
C ILE A 160 4.58 -3.14 2.91
N PRO A 161 4.40 -1.95 3.52
CA PRO A 161 3.10 -1.54 4.07
C PRO A 161 2.05 -1.23 3.00
N ILE A 162 2.42 -0.84 1.77
CA ILE A 162 1.45 -0.68 0.67
C ILE A 162 0.80 -2.02 0.30
N VAL A 163 1.62 -3.05 0.04
CA VAL A 163 1.12 -4.40 -0.30
C VAL A 163 0.49 -5.07 0.92
N GLY A 164 1.07 -4.90 2.11
CA GLY A 164 0.52 -5.38 3.38
C GLY A 164 -0.88 -4.84 3.65
N ASN A 165 -1.10 -3.52 3.55
CA ASN A 165 -2.44 -2.93 3.69
C ASN A 165 -3.40 -3.44 2.61
N SER A 166 -2.93 -3.75 1.40
CA SER A 166 -3.76 -4.34 0.35
C SER A 166 -4.16 -5.80 0.61
N ALA A 167 -3.24 -6.59 1.18
CA ALA A 167 -3.52 -7.95 1.65
C ALA A 167 -4.49 -7.95 2.84
N ILE A 168 -4.31 -7.06 3.81
CA ILE A 168 -5.24 -6.94 4.96
C ILE A 168 -6.63 -6.49 4.48
N ARG A 169 -6.72 -5.49 3.58
CA ARG A 169 -7.98 -5.09 2.95
C ARG A 169 -8.70 -6.26 2.24
N ALA A 170 -7.96 -7.21 1.68
CA ALA A 170 -8.52 -8.41 1.03
C ALA A 170 -9.28 -9.34 2.01
N THR A 171 -8.99 -9.24 3.32
CA THR A 171 -9.63 -10.05 4.37
C THR A 171 -11.01 -9.60 4.78
N GLY A 172 -11.45 -8.42 4.33
CA GLY A 172 -12.71 -7.81 4.77
C GLY A 172 -12.65 -7.17 6.16
N ASP A 173 -11.57 -7.35 6.92
CA ASP A 173 -11.29 -6.52 8.10
C ASP A 173 -10.69 -5.18 7.67
N THR A 174 -11.55 -4.19 7.43
CA THR A 174 -11.12 -2.80 7.17
C THR A 174 -10.68 -2.03 8.41
N LYS A 175 -10.82 -2.58 9.64
CA LYS A 175 -10.43 -1.86 10.86
C LYS A 175 -8.92 -1.93 11.09
N THR A 176 -8.34 -3.12 10.98
CA THR A 176 -6.89 -3.33 11.17
C THR A 176 -6.02 -2.50 10.22
N PRO A 177 -6.26 -2.40 8.89
CA PRO A 177 -5.46 -1.56 8.01
C PRO A 177 -5.73 -0.07 8.22
N SER A 178 -6.96 0.32 8.58
CA SER A 178 -7.25 1.71 8.96
C SER A 178 -6.50 2.12 10.24
N LEU A 179 -6.36 1.22 11.22
CA LEU A 179 -5.57 1.48 12.43
C LEU A 179 -4.07 1.56 12.13
N ILE A 180 -3.55 0.66 11.28
CA ILE A 180 -2.15 0.70 10.83
C ILE A 180 -1.86 2.01 10.08
N MET A 181 -2.75 2.45 9.19
CA MET A 181 -2.59 3.74 8.49
C MET A 181 -2.65 4.94 9.43
N VAL A 182 -3.47 4.91 10.49
CA VAL A 182 -3.51 5.99 11.50
C VAL A 182 -2.25 6.00 12.36
N ILE A 183 -1.74 4.83 12.77
CA ILE A 183 -0.48 4.73 13.55
C ILE A 183 0.75 5.08 12.69
N ALA A 184 0.72 4.81 11.39
CA ALA A 184 1.80 5.21 10.47
C ALA A 184 1.73 6.69 10.05
N ALA A 185 0.67 7.42 10.41
CA ALA A 185 0.45 8.83 10.09
C ALA A 185 0.62 9.76 11.31
N VAL A 186 1.05 9.22 12.46
CA VAL A 186 1.29 9.92 13.74
C VAL A 186 2.68 9.59 14.25
#